data_AF-A0A6L7UZ00-F1
#
_entry.id   AF-A0A6L7UZ00-F1
#
_cell.length_a   1.000
_cell.length_b   1.000
_cell.length_c   1.000
_cell.angle_alpha   90.00
_cell.angle_beta   90.00
_cell.angle_gamma   90.00
#
_symmetry.space_group_name_H-M   'P 1'
#
loop_
_entity.id
_entity.type
_entity.pdbx_description
1 polymer ?
#
loop_
_entity_poly.entity_id
_entity_poly.type
_entity_poly.pdbx_seq_one_letter_code
_entity_poly.pdbx_strand_id
1 'polypeptide(L)'
;MTEVGHRYRAAFAASAERGDGPLLFPFLAAGFPTPAETPDLVRAALRGGAAGFEIGVPFSDPLADGPVHQDAYNVALAAGATLETALDAVRVARAESPDAPLTLMGYLNPFLACGPVGLDGGAGDPGSAVGEPLEALARRAAEADVDGVIIVDLPVDESDAAREVLAEHDISLIYLLAPTSTEERIDAVARQASGFIYLLSLTGVTGARDQIARDLAAFVGRVKARTDTPLAVGFGISRREHVLQVGDMVPAAIIGSALTATIASAPPDGRAAAVERYLEVVTGRRSETTGE
;
A
#
# COMPACT_ATOMS: atom_id res chain seq x y z
N MET A 1 -5.40 3.98 -25.27
CA MET A 1 -5.13 3.22 -24.04
C MET A 1 -4.32 4.13 -23.16
N THR A 2 -4.82 4.42 -21.96
CA THR A 2 -4.08 5.18 -20.95
C THR A 2 -2.92 4.28 -20.47
N GLU A 3 -1.77 4.84 -20.16
CA GLU A 3 -0.65 4.03 -19.67
C GLU A 3 -0.96 3.49 -18.26
N VAL A 4 -0.67 2.20 -18.02
CA VAL A 4 -0.88 1.57 -16.71
C VAL A 4 -0.18 2.37 -15.61
N GLY A 5 -0.89 2.67 -14.53
CA GLY A 5 -0.37 3.49 -13.42
C GLY A 5 -0.43 5.01 -13.64
N HIS A 6 -1.27 5.50 -14.55
CA HIS A 6 -1.39 6.94 -14.84
C HIS A 6 -1.75 7.81 -13.61
N ARG A 7 -2.63 7.34 -12.70
CA ARG A 7 -3.01 8.12 -11.50
C ARG A 7 -1.83 8.31 -10.55
N TYR A 8 -1.01 7.27 -10.36
CA TYR A 8 0.24 7.40 -9.61
C TYR A 8 1.11 8.48 -10.23
N ARG A 9 1.42 8.38 -11.53
CA ARG A 9 2.28 9.35 -12.21
C ARG A 9 1.76 10.78 -12.11
N ALA A 10 0.46 10.97 -12.33
CA ALA A 10 -0.19 12.27 -12.23
C ALA A 10 -0.07 12.84 -10.80
N ALA A 11 -0.35 12.02 -9.78
CA ALA A 11 -0.23 12.44 -8.38
C ALA A 11 1.21 12.80 -8.02
N PHE A 12 2.18 11.97 -8.40
CA PHE A 12 3.61 12.22 -8.14
C PHE A 12 4.10 13.49 -8.84
N ALA A 13 3.73 13.71 -10.10
CA ALA A 13 4.07 14.92 -10.85
C ALA A 13 3.45 16.17 -10.20
N ALA A 14 2.16 16.12 -9.86
CA ALA A 14 1.47 17.22 -9.20
C ALA A 14 2.09 17.56 -7.82
N SER A 15 2.53 16.55 -7.05
CA SER A 15 3.25 16.78 -5.79
C SER A 15 4.56 17.51 -6.01
N ALA A 16 5.34 17.09 -7.01
CA ALA A 16 6.61 17.71 -7.34
C ALA A 16 6.45 19.18 -7.77
N GLU A 17 5.39 19.49 -8.53
CA GLU A 17 5.08 20.86 -8.95
C GLU A 17 4.67 21.79 -7.80
N ARG A 18 3.91 21.28 -6.82
CA ARG A 18 3.48 22.08 -5.66
C ARG A 18 4.62 22.31 -4.67
N GLY A 19 5.54 21.35 -4.53
CA GLY A 19 6.64 21.44 -3.57
C GLY A 19 6.19 21.47 -2.11
N ASP A 20 5.01 20.92 -1.79
CA ASP A 20 4.40 20.92 -0.46
C ASP A 20 4.80 19.72 0.42
N GLY A 21 5.73 18.88 -0.07
CA GLY A 21 6.24 17.69 0.61
C GLY A 21 5.90 16.40 -0.15
N PRO A 22 6.25 15.23 0.42
CA PRO A 22 5.91 13.95 -0.18
C PRO A 22 4.42 13.65 -0.04
N LEU A 23 3.88 12.90 -0.99
CA LEU A 23 2.56 12.29 -0.86
C LEU A 23 2.55 11.33 0.33
N LEU A 24 1.44 11.29 1.06
CA LEU A 24 1.24 10.36 2.17
C LEU A 24 0.22 9.30 1.79
N PHE A 25 0.64 8.04 1.76
CA PHE A 25 -0.22 6.87 1.54
C PHE A 25 -0.39 6.11 2.85
N PRO A 26 -1.47 6.36 3.62
CA PRO A 26 -1.80 5.52 4.76
C PRO A 26 -2.17 4.10 4.32
N PHE A 27 -1.70 3.13 5.09
CA PHE A 27 -2.20 1.76 5.04
C PHE A 27 -3.37 1.60 6.01
N LEU A 28 -4.47 1.03 5.52
CA LEU A 28 -5.64 0.65 6.32
C LEU A 28 -5.94 -0.83 6.13
N ALA A 29 -5.93 -1.61 7.22
CA ALA A 29 -6.41 -2.98 7.19
C ALA A 29 -7.94 -2.98 7.03
N ALA A 30 -8.45 -3.48 5.90
CA ALA A 30 -9.88 -3.49 5.63
C ALA A 30 -10.62 -4.35 6.67
N GLY A 31 -11.70 -3.81 7.22
CA GLY A 31 -12.47 -4.47 8.26
C GLY A 31 -11.88 -4.41 9.66
N PHE A 32 -10.77 -3.70 9.87
CA PHE A 32 -10.27 -3.38 11.21
C PHE A 32 -10.76 -1.98 11.65
N PRO A 33 -11.33 -1.84 12.87
CA PRO A 33 -11.65 -2.89 13.84
C PRO A 33 -12.91 -3.69 13.49
N THR A 34 -13.79 -3.12 12.67
CA THR A 34 -14.94 -3.80 12.10
C THR A 34 -15.15 -3.39 10.63
N PRO A 35 -15.76 -4.24 9.77
CA PRO A 35 -16.14 -3.87 8.41
C PRO A 35 -16.96 -2.58 8.32
N ALA A 36 -17.88 -2.36 9.26
CA ALA A 36 -18.76 -1.18 9.27
C ALA A 36 -18.01 0.14 9.51
N GLU A 37 -16.87 0.11 10.21
CA GLU A 37 -16.06 1.30 10.49
C GLU A 37 -15.14 1.68 9.32
N THR A 38 -14.83 0.75 8.42
CA THR A 38 -13.83 0.97 7.35
C THR A 38 -14.14 2.19 6.47
N PRO A 39 -15.38 2.42 5.99
CA PRO A 39 -15.71 3.60 5.19
C PRO A 39 -15.41 4.92 5.90
N ASP A 40 -15.69 5.01 7.21
CA ASP A 40 -15.50 6.25 7.96
C ASP A 40 -14.02 6.51 8.26
N LEU A 41 -13.22 5.45 8.43
CA LEU A 41 -11.77 5.55 8.56
C LEU A 41 -11.12 6.03 7.25
N VAL A 42 -11.59 5.53 6.09
CA VAL A 42 -11.14 6.01 4.77
C VAL A 42 -11.43 7.49 4.61
N ARG A 43 -12.67 7.94 4.88
CA ARG A 43 -13.05 9.36 4.80
C ARG A 43 -12.23 10.23 5.77
N ALA A 44 -12.04 9.76 7.00
CA ALA A 44 -11.23 10.46 7.99
C ALA A 44 -9.78 10.62 7.53
N ALA A 45 -9.21 9.59 6.92
CA ALA A 45 -7.86 9.65 6.40
C ALA A 45 -7.72 10.65 5.23
N LEU A 46 -8.69 10.68 4.32
CA LEU A 46 -8.74 11.68 3.24
C LEU A 46 -8.82 13.11 3.78
N ARG A 47 -9.71 13.38 4.74
CA ARG A 47 -9.79 14.70 5.40
C ARG A 47 -8.47 15.06 6.09
N GLY A 48 -7.83 14.07 6.73
CA GLY A 48 -6.52 14.19 7.34
C GLY A 48 -5.36 14.44 6.38
N GLY A 49 -5.58 14.26 5.06
CA GLY A 49 -4.61 14.57 4.03
C GLY A 49 -3.89 13.38 3.43
N ALA A 50 -4.47 12.19 3.54
CA ALA A 50 -4.09 11.07 2.69
C ALA A 50 -4.17 11.50 1.21
N ALA A 51 -3.09 11.27 0.47
CA ALA A 51 -3.02 11.55 -0.96
C ALA A 51 -3.46 10.35 -1.83
N GLY A 52 -3.55 9.18 -1.21
CA GLY A 52 -3.83 7.88 -1.80
C GLY A 52 -3.94 6.86 -0.66
N PHE A 53 -4.06 5.58 -0.99
CA PHE A 53 -4.16 4.52 0.01
C PHE A 53 -3.38 3.27 -0.36
N GLU A 54 -2.96 2.57 0.68
CA GLU A 54 -2.81 1.12 0.66
C GLU A 54 -3.95 0.50 1.49
N ILE A 55 -4.78 -0.33 0.87
CA ILE A 55 -5.88 -1.02 1.54
C ILE A 55 -5.47 -2.49 1.70
N GLY A 56 -5.22 -2.89 2.93
CA GLY A 56 -4.81 -4.24 3.30
C GLY A 56 -5.97 -5.21 3.25
N VAL A 57 -5.83 -6.28 2.48
CA VAL A 57 -6.75 -7.42 2.45
C VAL A 57 -6.38 -8.37 3.58
N PRO A 58 -7.27 -8.60 4.57
CA PRO A 58 -6.94 -9.45 5.71
C PRO A 58 -6.60 -10.88 5.31
N PHE A 59 -5.55 -11.43 5.92
CA PHE A 59 -5.09 -12.80 5.71
C PHE A 59 -4.81 -13.48 7.04
N SER A 60 -5.09 -14.79 7.13
CA SER A 60 -4.91 -15.61 8.34
C SER A 60 -3.45 -15.88 8.66
N ASP A 61 -2.58 -15.93 7.64
CA ASP A 61 -1.17 -16.31 7.79
C ASP A 61 -0.21 -15.22 7.23
N PRO A 62 -0.29 -13.96 7.71
CA PRO A 62 0.44 -12.82 7.17
C PRO A 62 1.90 -12.80 7.66
N LEU A 63 2.70 -13.77 7.21
CA LEU A 63 4.06 -14.01 7.72
C LEU A 63 5.06 -12.87 7.49
N ALA A 64 4.81 -12.00 6.51
CA ALA A 64 5.68 -10.85 6.20
C ALA A 64 5.28 -9.58 6.98
N ASP A 65 4.13 -9.58 7.64
CA ASP A 65 3.64 -8.44 8.41
C ASP A 65 4.19 -8.41 9.84
N GLY A 66 4.36 -7.19 10.37
CA GLY A 66 4.67 -6.98 11.78
C GLY A 66 3.47 -7.25 12.70
N PRO A 67 3.69 -7.47 14.01
CA PRO A 67 2.66 -7.93 14.95
C PRO A 67 1.42 -7.03 14.99
N VAL A 68 1.58 -5.71 14.83
CA VAL A 68 0.47 -4.76 14.79
C VAL A 68 -0.50 -5.04 13.63
N HIS A 69 -0.01 -5.38 12.44
CA HIS A 69 -0.87 -5.72 11.31
C HIS A 69 -1.42 -7.14 11.42
N GLN A 70 -0.64 -8.09 11.96
CA GLN A 70 -1.13 -9.44 12.23
C GLN A 70 -2.33 -9.40 13.19
N ASP A 71 -2.25 -8.64 14.28
CA ASP A 71 -3.34 -8.47 15.24
C ASP A 71 -4.56 -7.78 14.60
N ALA A 72 -4.32 -6.75 13.78
CA ALA A 72 -5.41 -6.06 13.07
C ALA A 72 -6.14 -6.99 12.08
N TYR A 73 -5.41 -7.82 11.33
CA TYR A 73 -6.00 -8.81 10.44
C TYR A 73 -6.76 -9.89 11.20
N ASN A 74 -6.24 -10.38 12.33
CA ASN A 74 -6.96 -11.33 13.18
C ASN A 74 -8.31 -10.77 13.66
N VAL A 75 -8.33 -9.51 14.13
CA VAL A 75 -9.55 -8.83 14.54
C VAL A 75 -10.50 -8.64 13.35
N ALA A 76 -10.00 -8.18 12.20
CA ALA A 76 -10.81 -7.97 11.01
C ALA A 76 -11.46 -9.26 10.51
N LEU A 77 -10.69 -10.36 10.43
CA LEU A 77 -11.18 -11.68 10.03
C LEU A 77 -12.22 -12.22 11.01
N ALA A 78 -12.00 -12.07 12.32
CA ALA A 78 -12.97 -12.45 13.34
C ALA A 78 -14.29 -11.65 13.23
N ALA A 79 -14.22 -10.42 12.72
CA ALA A 79 -15.37 -9.56 12.43
C ALA A 79 -15.99 -9.82 11.03
N GLY A 80 -15.51 -10.80 10.27
CA GLY A 80 -16.05 -11.19 8.97
C GLY A 80 -15.54 -10.38 7.78
N ALA A 81 -14.39 -9.71 7.91
CA ALA A 81 -13.77 -9.00 6.80
C ALA A 81 -13.35 -9.95 5.66
N THR A 82 -13.47 -9.49 4.42
CA THR A 82 -13.14 -10.23 3.20
C THR A 82 -12.44 -9.34 2.18
N LEU A 83 -12.04 -9.89 1.03
CA LEU A 83 -11.63 -9.07 -0.11
C LEU A 83 -12.71 -8.04 -0.50
N GLU A 84 -14.00 -8.39 -0.41
CA GLU A 84 -15.06 -7.43 -0.75
C GLU A 84 -15.05 -6.22 0.19
N THR A 85 -14.71 -6.42 1.48
CA THR A 85 -14.54 -5.32 2.43
C THR A 85 -13.43 -4.36 2.00
N ALA A 86 -12.34 -4.88 1.44
CA ALA A 86 -11.26 -4.05 0.91
C ALA A 86 -11.66 -3.33 -0.39
N LEU A 87 -12.36 -4.02 -1.31
CA LEU A 87 -12.88 -3.41 -2.54
C LEU A 87 -13.90 -2.31 -2.24
N ASP A 88 -14.77 -2.51 -1.25
CA ASP A 88 -15.70 -1.47 -0.78
C ASP A 88 -14.98 -0.25 -0.20
N ALA A 89 -13.90 -0.47 0.54
CA ALA A 89 -13.05 0.62 1.03
C ALA A 89 -12.44 1.43 -0.14
N VAL A 90 -11.98 0.75 -1.19
CA VAL A 90 -11.49 1.39 -2.42
C VAL A 90 -12.61 2.20 -3.09
N ARG A 91 -13.81 1.64 -3.25
CA ARG A 91 -14.96 2.35 -3.84
C ARG A 91 -15.32 3.62 -3.06
N VAL A 92 -15.29 3.55 -1.72
CA VAL A 92 -15.47 4.72 -0.86
C VAL A 92 -14.37 5.75 -1.11
N ALA A 93 -13.10 5.33 -1.13
CA ALA A 93 -11.99 6.24 -1.37
C ALA A 93 -12.06 6.91 -2.75
N ARG A 94 -12.42 6.15 -3.79
CA ARG A 94 -12.59 6.66 -5.16
C ARG A 94 -13.74 7.66 -5.26
N ALA A 95 -14.87 7.38 -4.62
CA ALA A 95 -16.01 8.28 -4.62
C ALA A 95 -15.70 9.63 -3.95
N GLU A 96 -14.91 9.61 -2.87
CA GLU A 96 -14.52 10.81 -2.11
C GLU A 96 -13.32 11.53 -2.73
N SER A 97 -12.44 10.81 -3.44
CA SER A 97 -11.24 11.35 -4.09
C SER A 97 -10.98 10.68 -5.45
N PRO A 98 -11.60 11.18 -6.55
CA PRO A 98 -11.56 10.55 -7.87
C PRO A 98 -10.17 10.33 -8.47
N ASP A 99 -9.19 11.16 -8.09
CA ASP A 99 -7.83 11.13 -8.64
C ASP A 99 -6.80 10.52 -7.68
N ALA A 100 -7.20 10.14 -6.46
CA ALA A 100 -6.28 9.54 -5.49
C ALA A 100 -5.76 8.18 -6.02
N PRO A 101 -4.46 7.89 -5.92
CA PRO A 101 -3.96 6.56 -6.24
C PRO A 101 -4.37 5.55 -5.15
N LEU A 102 -5.01 4.44 -5.56
CA LEU A 102 -5.57 3.43 -4.66
C LEU A 102 -4.90 2.06 -4.90
N THR A 103 -4.22 1.56 -3.88
CA THR A 103 -3.48 0.30 -3.93
C THR A 103 -4.17 -0.75 -3.06
N LEU A 104 -4.42 -1.94 -3.57
CA LEU A 104 -4.73 -3.11 -2.73
C LEU A 104 -3.43 -3.77 -2.31
N MET A 105 -3.31 -4.15 -1.04
CA MET A 105 -2.17 -4.91 -0.53
C MET A 105 -2.66 -6.22 0.06
N GLY A 106 -2.07 -7.34 -0.36
CA GLY A 106 -2.46 -8.65 0.16
C GLY A 106 -1.44 -9.74 -0.17
N TYR A 107 -1.83 -10.98 0.07
CA TYR A 107 -1.03 -12.17 -0.18
C TYR A 107 -1.61 -12.95 -1.36
N LEU A 108 -0.75 -13.72 -2.02
CA LEU A 108 -1.12 -14.46 -3.22
C LEU A 108 -2.26 -15.45 -2.95
N ASN A 109 -2.22 -16.16 -1.82
CA ASN A 109 -3.23 -17.19 -1.52
C ASN A 109 -4.68 -16.64 -1.45
N PRO A 110 -5.00 -15.59 -0.65
CA PRO A 110 -6.33 -14.95 -0.70
C PRO A 110 -6.74 -14.46 -2.09
N PHE A 111 -5.78 -13.95 -2.86
CA PHE A 111 -6.02 -13.45 -4.22
C PHE A 111 -6.36 -14.56 -5.21
N LEU A 112 -5.66 -15.70 -5.14
CA LEU A 112 -5.99 -16.88 -5.95
C LEU A 112 -7.34 -17.49 -5.55
N ALA A 113 -7.72 -17.43 -4.27
CA ALA A 113 -9.01 -17.94 -3.79
C ALA A 113 -10.23 -17.15 -4.31
N CYS A 114 -10.03 -16.05 -5.04
CA CYS A 114 -11.09 -15.22 -5.61
C CYS A 114 -11.66 -15.76 -6.93
N GLY A 115 -10.94 -16.65 -7.61
CA GLY A 115 -11.43 -17.34 -8.80
C GLY A 115 -12.53 -18.35 -8.47
N PRO A 116 -13.36 -18.77 -9.45
CA PRO A 116 -14.28 -19.86 -9.24
C PRO A 116 -13.51 -21.10 -8.77
N VAL A 117 -13.87 -21.64 -7.60
CA VAL A 117 -13.46 -22.97 -7.16
C VAL A 117 -14.26 -23.99 -7.98
N GLY A 118 -13.98 -24.03 -9.28
CA GLY A 118 -14.58 -24.94 -10.24
C GLY A 118 -13.52 -25.92 -10.70
N LEU A 119 -13.52 -27.11 -10.09
CA LEU A 119 -12.90 -28.31 -10.66
C LEU A 119 -13.68 -28.80 -11.89
N ASP A 120 -14.10 -27.90 -12.76
CA ASP A 120 -14.71 -28.26 -14.03
C ASP A 120 -13.55 -28.35 -15.02
N GLY A 121 -13.02 -29.57 -15.16
CA GLY A 121 -11.79 -29.93 -15.86
C GLY A 121 -11.81 -29.64 -17.36
N GLY A 122 -11.85 -28.36 -17.73
CA GLY A 122 -11.38 -27.88 -19.02
C GLY A 122 -9.85 -27.91 -19.02
N ALA A 123 -9.25 -28.47 -20.06
CA ALA A 123 -7.81 -28.43 -20.27
C ALA A 123 -7.34 -26.98 -20.48
N GLY A 124 -7.12 -26.25 -19.38
CA GLY A 124 -6.40 -24.99 -19.36
C GLY A 124 -4.90 -25.25 -19.56
N ASP A 125 -4.23 -24.30 -20.21
CA ASP A 125 -2.79 -24.32 -20.43
C ASP A 125 -2.06 -24.44 -19.08
N PRO A 126 -1.17 -25.43 -18.86
CA PRO A 126 -0.41 -25.57 -17.61
C PRO A 126 0.48 -24.37 -17.26
N GLY A 127 0.65 -23.39 -18.16
CA GLY A 127 1.21 -22.07 -17.83
C GLY A 127 0.27 -21.13 -17.03
N SER A 128 -1.01 -21.47 -16.87
CA SER A 128 -2.07 -20.60 -16.34
C SER A 128 -2.38 -20.74 -14.83
N ALA A 129 -1.61 -21.56 -14.09
CA ALA A 129 -1.89 -21.90 -12.68
C ALA A 129 -2.00 -20.68 -11.74
N VAL A 130 -1.37 -19.56 -12.10
CA VAL A 130 -1.45 -18.28 -11.38
C VAL A 130 -2.32 -17.26 -12.11
N GLY A 131 -2.34 -17.28 -13.45
CA GLY A 131 -3.03 -16.28 -14.26
C GLY A 131 -4.56 -16.36 -14.18
N GLU A 132 -5.13 -17.55 -14.33
CA GLU A 132 -6.61 -17.72 -14.33
C GLU A 132 -7.27 -17.29 -13.01
N PRO A 133 -6.75 -17.65 -11.82
CA PRO A 133 -7.34 -17.18 -10.57
C PRO A 133 -7.14 -15.68 -10.34
N LEU A 134 -6.02 -15.10 -10.79
CA LEU A 134 -5.76 -13.66 -10.70
C LEU A 134 -6.63 -12.84 -11.65
N GLU A 135 -7.09 -13.39 -12.77
CA GLU A 135 -8.02 -12.69 -13.68
C GLU A 135 -9.32 -12.31 -12.98
N ALA A 136 -9.83 -13.18 -12.09
CA ALA A 136 -11.00 -12.87 -11.29
C ALA A 136 -10.74 -11.73 -10.29
N LEU A 137 -9.55 -11.68 -9.70
CA LEU A 137 -9.13 -10.55 -8.87
C LEU A 137 -9.03 -9.28 -9.71
N ALA A 138 -8.32 -9.31 -10.84
CA ALA A 138 -8.05 -8.16 -11.69
C ALA A 138 -9.36 -7.51 -12.16
N ARG A 139 -10.32 -8.32 -12.63
CA ARG A 139 -11.66 -7.83 -12.99
C ARG A 139 -12.37 -7.14 -11.82
N ARG A 140 -12.42 -7.76 -10.64
CA ARG A 140 -13.10 -7.20 -9.46
C ARG A 140 -12.40 -5.93 -8.95
N ALA A 141 -11.07 -5.89 -9.02
CA ALA A 141 -10.26 -4.74 -8.67
C ALA A 141 -10.50 -3.58 -9.66
N ALA A 142 -10.57 -3.86 -10.96
CA ALA A 142 -10.91 -2.88 -11.99
C ALA A 142 -12.34 -2.33 -11.84
N GLU A 143 -13.31 -3.19 -11.53
CA GLU A 143 -14.69 -2.79 -11.21
C GLU A 143 -14.78 -1.87 -9.97
N ALA A 144 -13.87 -2.03 -9.01
CA ALA A 144 -13.73 -1.16 -7.85
C ALA A 144 -12.85 0.08 -8.11
N ASP A 145 -12.26 0.20 -9.30
CA ASP A 145 -11.36 1.28 -9.73
C ASP A 145 -10.06 1.37 -8.91
N VAL A 146 -9.46 0.20 -8.65
CA VAL A 146 -8.11 0.02 -8.07
C VAL A 146 -7.05 0.41 -9.09
N ASP A 147 -6.01 1.14 -8.66
CA ASP A 147 -4.90 1.56 -9.53
C ASP A 147 -3.70 0.60 -9.48
N GLY A 148 -3.51 -0.08 -8.35
CA GLY A 148 -2.38 -0.97 -8.15
C GLY A 148 -2.64 -2.08 -7.14
N VAL A 149 -1.86 -3.14 -7.26
CA VAL A 149 -1.89 -4.30 -6.36
C VAL A 149 -0.47 -4.59 -5.88
N ILE A 150 -0.32 -4.76 -4.57
CA ILE A 150 0.86 -5.31 -3.91
C ILE A 150 0.53 -6.75 -3.52
N ILE A 151 1.30 -7.70 -4.05
CA ILE A 151 1.25 -9.11 -3.62
C ILE A 151 2.52 -9.39 -2.82
N VAL A 152 2.40 -9.35 -1.49
CA VAL A 152 3.53 -9.26 -0.55
C VAL A 152 4.51 -10.42 -0.68
N ASP A 153 4.01 -11.61 -0.98
CA ASP A 153 4.75 -12.87 -1.08
C ASP A 153 5.07 -13.27 -2.53
N LEU A 154 4.82 -12.42 -3.52
CA LEU A 154 5.14 -12.68 -4.93
C LEU A 154 6.48 -12.01 -5.35
N PRO A 155 7.58 -12.76 -5.50
CA PRO A 155 8.83 -12.18 -5.97
C PRO A 155 8.76 -11.81 -7.45
N VAL A 156 9.58 -10.84 -7.87
CA VAL A 156 9.66 -10.37 -9.27
C VAL A 156 9.92 -11.51 -10.27
N ASP A 157 10.73 -12.49 -9.87
CA ASP A 157 11.13 -13.64 -10.69
C ASP A 157 9.96 -14.58 -11.04
N GLU A 158 8.85 -14.50 -10.30
CA GLU A 158 7.64 -15.33 -10.47
C GLU A 158 6.42 -14.50 -10.87
N SER A 159 6.62 -13.19 -11.14
CA SER A 159 5.52 -12.23 -11.23
C SER A 159 4.94 -11.99 -12.62
N ASP A 160 5.52 -12.57 -13.68
CA ASP A 160 5.13 -12.27 -15.06
C ASP A 160 3.64 -12.49 -15.34
N ALA A 161 3.08 -13.62 -14.91
CA ALA A 161 1.66 -13.92 -15.09
C ALA A 161 0.75 -12.91 -14.36
N ALA A 162 1.10 -12.55 -13.12
CA ALA A 162 0.34 -11.56 -12.35
C ALA A 162 0.44 -10.16 -12.98
N ARG A 163 1.64 -9.76 -13.43
CA ARG A 163 1.90 -8.50 -14.09
C ARG A 163 1.10 -8.37 -15.39
N GLU A 164 1.08 -9.40 -16.22
CA GLU A 164 0.37 -9.41 -17.50
C GLU A 164 -1.13 -9.31 -17.29
N VAL A 165 -1.69 -10.16 -16.44
CA VAL A 165 -3.12 -10.13 -16.09
C VAL A 165 -3.52 -8.78 -15.52
N LEU A 166 -2.81 -8.23 -14.54
CA LEU A 166 -3.18 -6.93 -13.96
C LEU A 166 -3.08 -5.79 -14.98
N ALA A 167 -2.08 -5.81 -15.86
CA ALA A 167 -1.88 -4.79 -16.88
C ALA A 167 -3.00 -4.78 -17.95
N GLU A 168 -3.60 -5.93 -18.26
CA GLU A 168 -4.78 -6.01 -19.15
C GLU A 168 -5.99 -5.26 -18.61
N HIS A 169 -6.05 -5.05 -17.29
CA HIS A 169 -7.10 -4.31 -16.59
C HIS A 169 -6.67 -2.90 -16.15
N ASP A 170 -5.57 -2.37 -16.70
CA ASP A 170 -4.98 -1.07 -16.34
C ASP A 170 -4.50 -0.95 -14.87
N ILE A 171 -4.20 -2.08 -14.22
CA ILE A 171 -3.75 -2.15 -12.81
C ILE A 171 -2.23 -2.36 -12.74
N SER A 172 -1.54 -1.55 -11.96
CA SER A 172 -0.10 -1.70 -11.72
C SER A 172 0.20 -2.80 -10.70
N LEU A 173 1.10 -3.73 -11.05
CA LEU A 173 1.75 -4.56 -10.03
C LEU A 173 2.87 -3.74 -9.35
N ILE A 174 2.70 -3.48 -8.05
CA ILE A 174 3.61 -2.69 -7.24
C ILE A 174 4.61 -3.64 -6.54
N TYR A 175 5.89 -3.44 -6.81
CA TYR A 175 6.96 -4.29 -6.29
C TYR A 175 7.58 -3.73 -5.01
N LEU A 176 7.98 -4.64 -4.12
CA LEU A 176 8.74 -4.31 -2.92
C LEU A 176 10.23 -4.58 -3.12
N LEU A 177 11.07 -3.64 -2.67
CA LEU A 177 12.51 -3.83 -2.51
C LEU A 177 12.90 -3.57 -1.07
N ALA A 178 13.84 -4.36 -0.55
CA ALA A 178 14.43 -4.19 0.76
C ALA A 178 15.91 -3.78 0.62
N PRO A 179 16.56 -3.25 1.68
CA PRO A 179 17.98 -2.89 1.60
C PRO A 179 18.89 -4.08 1.30
N THR A 180 18.43 -5.29 1.61
CA THR A 180 19.10 -6.56 1.30
C THR A 180 18.85 -7.07 -0.13
N SER A 181 18.01 -6.40 -0.93
CA SER A 181 17.81 -6.74 -2.34
C SER A 181 19.12 -6.61 -3.13
N THR A 182 19.43 -7.65 -3.90
CA THR A 182 20.61 -7.69 -4.76
C THR A 182 20.44 -6.75 -5.96
N GLU A 183 21.55 -6.41 -6.62
CA GLU A 183 21.52 -5.55 -7.81
C GLU A 183 20.69 -6.20 -8.94
N GLU A 184 20.77 -7.52 -9.10
CA GLU A 184 19.99 -8.26 -10.10
C GLU A 184 18.48 -8.13 -9.85
N ARG A 185 18.06 -8.19 -8.57
CA ARG A 185 16.65 -8.01 -8.20
C ARG A 185 16.19 -6.56 -8.38
N ILE A 186 17.03 -5.58 -8.05
CA ILE A 186 16.74 -4.16 -8.31
C ILE A 186 16.56 -3.94 -9.81
N ASP A 187 17.45 -4.49 -10.64
CA ASP A 187 17.40 -4.39 -12.09
C ASP A 187 16.16 -5.09 -12.67
N ALA A 188 15.77 -6.24 -12.13
CA ALA A 188 14.55 -6.94 -12.53
C ALA A 188 13.30 -6.10 -12.25
N VAL A 189 13.18 -5.57 -11.03
CA VAL A 189 12.07 -4.69 -10.63
C VAL A 189 12.07 -3.40 -11.47
N ALA A 190 13.22 -2.77 -11.68
CA ALA A 190 13.34 -1.54 -12.45
C ALA A 190 12.84 -1.67 -13.90
N ARG A 191 12.95 -2.87 -14.49
CA ARG A 191 12.44 -3.15 -15.85
C ARG A 191 10.94 -3.43 -15.92
N GLN A 192 10.35 -3.93 -14.84
CA GLN A 192 8.98 -4.45 -14.84
C GLN A 192 7.97 -3.57 -14.10
N ALA A 193 8.43 -2.76 -13.14
CA ALA A 193 7.57 -1.97 -12.27
C ALA A 193 6.79 -0.89 -13.03
N SER A 194 5.50 -0.78 -12.71
CA SER A 194 4.64 0.34 -13.08
C SER A 194 4.02 0.95 -11.81
N GLY A 195 3.44 2.14 -11.92
CA GLY A 195 2.93 2.87 -10.75
C GLY A 195 4.06 3.44 -9.89
N PHE A 196 4.49 2.70 -8.88
CA PHE A 196 5.64 3.04 -8.02
C PHE A 196 6.37 1.77 -7.53
N ILE A 197 7.56 1.95 -6.98
CA ILE A 197 8.31 0.89 -6.27
C ILE A 197 8.28 1.18 -4.78
N TYR A 198 7.84 0.21 -3.98
CA TYR A 198 7.82 0.28 -2.52
C TYR A 198 9.19 -0.09 -1.97
N LEU A 199 9.83 0.84 -1.27
CA LEU A 199 11.07 0.61 -0.54
C LEU A 199 10.78 0.36 0.94
N LEU A 200 11.10 -0.85 1.40
CA LEU A 200 11.06 -1.22 2.81
C LEU A 200 12.23 -0.56 3.54
N SER A 201 11.96 0.22 4.58
CA SER A 201 13.03 0.68 5.50
C SER A 201 13.34 -0.38 6.55
N LEU A 202 14.59 -0.46 7.01
CA LEU A 202 14.93 -1.28 8.19
C LEU A 202 14.38 -0.63 9.46
N THR A 203 13.84 -1.44 10.39
CA THR A 203 13.65 -1.01 11.79
C THR A 203 14.98 -1.04 12.53
N GLY A 204 15.35 0.09 13.13
CA GLY A 204 16.41 0.12 14.11
C GLY A 204 15.90 -0.26 15.50
N VAL A 205 16.48 -1.30 16.09
CA VAL A 205 16.65 -1.38 17.54
C VAL A 205 17.38 -0.12 18.02
N THR A 206 16.93 0.44 19.14
CA THR A 206 17.32 1.75 19.70
C THR A 206 18.84 2.03 19.66
N GLY A 207 19.24 3.21 19.16
CA GLY A 207 20.60 3.75 19.34
C GLY A 207 21.27 4.39 18.10
N ALA A 208 20.74 4.23 16.89
CA ALA A 208 21.46 4.61 15.66
C ALA A 208 20.60 5.32 14.59
N ARG A 209 19.84 6.36 14.97
CA ARG A 209 18.97 7.10 14.02
C ARG A 209 19.72 7.64 12.80
N ASP A 210 20.91 8.18 12.99
CA ASP A 210 21.73 8.73 11.90
C ASP A 210 22.25 7.65 10.94
N GLN A 211 22.50 6.43 11.44
CA GLN A 211 22.95 5.33 10.59
C GLN A 211 21.79 4.81 9.73
N ILE A 212 20.60 4.68 10.31
CA ILE A 212 19.38 4.24 9.59
C ILE A 212 19.06 5.22 8.45
N ALA A 213 19.16 6.53 8.69
CA ALA A 213 18.95 7.53 7.66
C ALA A 213 19.98 7.43 6.51
N ARG A 214 21.25 7.19 6.84
CA ARG A 214 22.30 6.98 5.82
C ARG A 214 22.08 5.70 5.00
N ASP A 215 21.72 4.60 5.67
CA ASP A 215 21.49 3.32 5.01
C ASP A 215 20.28 3.39 4.07
N LEU A 216 19.21 4.07 4.49
CA LEU A 216 18.05 4.34 3.66
C LEU A 216 18.41 5.23 2.46
N ALA A 217 19.15 6.33 2.66
CA ALA A 217 19.58 7.20 1.56
C ALA A 217 20.45 6.46 0.54
N ALA A 218 21.39 5.63 1.01
CA ALA A 218 22.22 4.80 0.15
C ALA A 218 21.36 3.79 -0.64
N PHE A 219 20.40 3.15 0.01
CA PHE A 219 19.48 2.21 -0.64
C PHE A 219 18.61 2.89 -1.70
N VAL A 220 17.98 4.02 -1.37
CA VAL A 220 17.21 4.84 -2.32
C VAL A 220 18.08 5.21 -3.52
N GLY A 221 19.33 5.64 -3.28
CA GLY A 221 20.28 5.99 -4.34
C GLY A 221 20.57 4.83 -5.28
N ARG A 222 20.75 3.60 -4.76
CA ARG A 222 20.94 2.40 -5.60
C ARG A 222 19.76 2.15 -6.52
N VAL A 223 18.53 2.26 -6.02
CA VAL A 223 17.32 2.01 -6.81
C VAL A 223 17.09 3.12 -7.84
N LYS A 224 17.20 4.39 -7.44
CA LYS A 224 17.06 5.54 -8.35
C LYS A 224 18.03 5.51 -9.52
N ALA A 225 19.22 4.94 -9.34
CA ALA A 225 20.20 4.83 -10.42
C ALA A 225 19.77 3.86 -11.54
N ARG A 226 18.73 3.05 -11.34
CA ARG A 226 18.27 2.02 -12.28
C ARG A 226 16.90 2.28 -12.90
N THR A 227 16.14 3.27 -12.40
CA THR A 227 14.75 3.49 -12.83
C THR A 227 14.30 4.93 -12.62
N ASP A 228 13.41 5.39 -13.50
CA ASP A 228 12.65 6.64 -13.34
C ASP A 228 11.28 6.40 -12.69
N THR A 229 10.92 5.14 -12.41
CA THR A 229 9.67 4.81 -11.73
C THR A 229 9.64 5.48 -10.34
N PRO A 230 8.55 6.18 -9.97
CA PRO A 230 8.43 6.80 -8.66
C PRO A 230 8.68 5.82 -7.52
N LEU A 231 9.30 6.32 -6.45
CA LEU A 231 9.61 5.54 -5.27
C LEU A 231 8.72 6.00 -4.11
N ALA A 232 8.25 5.04 -3.32
CA ALA A 232 7.62 5.31 -2.04
C ALA A 232 8.39 4.56 -0.96
N VAL A 233 8.65 5.20 0.17
CA VAL A 233 9.30 4.52 1.31
C VAL A 233 8.25 4.24 2.37
N GLY A 234 8.23 3.00 2.84
CA GLY A 234 7.44 2.60 4.00
C GLY A 234 8.30 1.95 5.09
N PHE A 235 7.64 1.59 6.18
CA PHE A 235 8.19 0.99 7.40
C PHE A 235 8.89 1.98 8.35
N GLY A 236 8.45 2.04 9.61
CA GLY A 236 9.04 2.92 10.64
C GLY A 236 8.60 4.40 10.60
N ILE A 237 7.76 4.79 9.65
CA ILE A 237 7.21 6.15 9.55
C ILE A 237 6.01 6.27 10.48
N SER A 238 6.07 7.21 11.44
CA SER A 238 5.04 7.34 12.47
C SER A 238 4.78 8.78 12.92
N ARG A 239 5.62 9.74 12.49
CA ARG A 239 5.56 11.14 12.88
C ARG A 239 5.89 12.03 11.70
N ARG A 240 5.54 13.31 11.81
CA ARG A 240 5.82 14.31 10.77
C ARG A 240 7.30 14.37 10.41
N GLU A 241 8.20 14.29 11.38
CA GLU A 241 9.64 14.37 11.14
C GLU A 241 10.11 13.23 10.22
N HIS A 242 9.55 12.02 10.39
CA HIS A 242 9.89 10.87 9.54
C HIS A 242 9.39 11.10 8.11
N VAL A 243 8.18 11.66 7.94
CA VAL A 243 7.64 11.98 6.61
C VAL A 243 8.48 13.03 5.89
N LEU A 244 8.90 14.08 6.59
CA LEU A 244 9.77 15.12 6.00
C LEU A 244 11.14 14.55 5.60
N GLN A 245 11.76 13.74 6.47
CA GLN A 245 13.02 13.06 6.16
C GLN A 245 12.91 12.17 4.92
N VAL A 246 11.81 11.44 4.79
CA VAL A 246 11.52 10.61 3.60
C VAL A 246 11.31 11.49 2.37
N GLY A 247 10.63 12.64 2.52
CA GLY A 247 10.38 13.61 1.46
C GLY A 247 11.64 14.21 0.83
N ASP A 248 12.73 14.30 1.59
CA ASP A 248 14.04 14.73 1.07
C ASP A 248 14.63 13.71 0.07
N MET A 249 14.18 12.45 0.14
CA MET A 249 14.73 11.34 -0.63
C MET A 249 13.78 10.82 -1.69
N VAL A 250 12.48 10.73 -1.43
CA VAL A 250 11.48 10.14 -2.33
C VAL A 250 10.16 10.92 -2.29
N PRO A 251 9.36 10.87 -3.36
CA PRO A 251 8.16 11.69 -3.45
C PRO A 251 6.94 11.14 -2.68
N ALA A 252 7.03 9.96 -2.07
CA ALA A 252 5.96 9.43 -1.21
C ALA A 252 6.48 8.71 0.05
N ALA A 253 5.71 8.86 1.13
CA ALA A 253 5.84 8.15 2.38
C ALA A 253 4.61 7.27 2.64
N ILE A 254 4.83 6.08 3.19
CA ILE A 254 3.78 5.12 3.52
C ILE A 254 3.73 4.90 5.03
N ILE A 255 2.54 5.00 5.64
CA ILE A 255 2.32 4.80 7.08
C ILE A 255 1.32 3.69 7.31
N GLY A 256 1.78 2.56 7.86
CA GLY A 256 0.92 1.46 8.29
C GLY A 256 0.79 1.36 9.80
N SER A 257 1.78 0.75 10.46
CA SER A 257 1.63 0.29 11.85
C SER A 257 1.29 1.41 12.84
N ALA A 258 1.77 2.64 12.62
CA ALA A 258 1.42 3.77 13.48
C ALA A 258 -0.04 4.21 13.35
N LEU A 259 -0.61 4.15 12.14
CA LEU A 259 -2.02 4.44 11.91
C LEU A 259 -2.90 3.32 12.49
N THR A 260 -2.53 2.06 12.24
CA THR A 260 -3.20 0.89 12.82
C THR A 260 -3.21 0.95 14.36
N ALA A 261 -2.07 1.31 14.98
CA ALA A 261 -1.99 1.49 16.43
C ALA A 261 -2.84 2.68 16.94
N THR A 262 -2.95 3.76 16.16
CA THR A 262 -3.82 4.90 16.46
C THR A 262 -5.28 4.48 16.50
N ILE A 263 -5.72 3.69 15.52
CA ILE A 263 -7.08 3.12 15.46
C ILE A 263 -7.33 2.19 16.65
N ALA A 264 -6.37 1.30 16.93
CA ALA A 264 -6.48 0.32 18.01
C ALA A 264 -6.61 0.98 19.40
N SER A 265 -5.89 2.09 19.62
CA SER A 265 -5.82 2.78 20.91
C SER A 265 -6.95 3.79 21.14
N ALA A 266 -7.68 4.17 20.09
CA ALA A 266 -8.77 5.13 20.19
C ALA A 266 -10.06 4.48 20.71
N PRO A 267 -10.88 5.21 21.50
CA PRO A 267 -12.20 4.72 21.91
C PRO A 267 -13.09 4.50 20.67
N PRO A 268 -14.02 3.52 20.68
CA PRO A 268 -14.84 3.18 19.52
C PRO A 268 -15.46 4.39 18.80
N ASP A 269 -16.12 5.28 19.56
CA ASP A 269 -16.79 6.47 19.01
C ASP A 269 -15.83 7.61 18.59
N GLY A 270 -14.52 7.43 18.81
CA GLY A 270 -13.48 8.44 18.55
C GLY A 270 -12.45 8.05 17.49
N ARG A 271 -12.54 6.85 16.90
CA ARG A 271 -11.51 6.32 15.98
C ARG A 271 -11.34 7.17 14.72
N ALA A 272 -12.42 7.52 14.04
CA ALA A 272 -12.36 8.37 12.85
C ALA A 272 -11.71 9.74 13.17
N ALA A 273 -12.09 10.37 14.29
CA ALA A 273 -11.49 11.63 14.72
C ALA A 273 -10.00 11.49 15.10
N ALA A 274 -9.60 10.35 15.66
CA ALA A 274 -8.21 10.06 15.96
C ALA A 274 -7.37 9.88 14.68
N VAL A 275 -7.89 9.14 13.69
CA VAL A 275 -7.27 8.97 12.36
C VAL A 275 -7.08 10.31 11.67
N GLU A 276 -8.15 11.11 11.58
CA GLU A 276 -8.12 12.42 10.94
C GLU A 276 -7.08 13.32 11.61
N ARG A 277 -7.13 13.46 12.94
CA ARG A 277 -6.19 14.29 13.70
C ARG A 277 -4.74 13.82 13.53
N TYR A 278 -4.50 12.51 13.60
CA TYR A 278 -3.16 11.96 13.44
C TYR A 278 -2.59 12.28 12.07
N LEU A 279 -3.38 12.08 11.01
CA LEU A 279 -2.94 12.37 9.65
C LEU A 279 -2.82 13.88 9.39
N GLU A 280 -3.68 14.73 9.96
CA GLU A 280 -3.51 16.20 9.87
C GLU A 280 -2.17 16.64 10.47
N VAL A 281 -1.75 16.04 11.59
CA VAL A 281 -0.46 16.33 12.22
C VAL A 281 0.69 15.87 11.34
N VAL A 282 0.65 14.62 10.88
CA VAL A 282 1.74 14.04 10.09
C VAL A 282 1.90 14.75 8.73
N THR A 283 0.78 15.09 8.08
CA THR A 283 0.77 15.87 6.83
C THR A 283 1.09 17.35 7.06
N GLY A 284 0.99 17.84 8.30
CA GLY A 284 1.28 19.24 8.66
C GLY A 284 0.12 20.20 8.42
N ARG A 285 -1.07 19.67 8.13
CA ARG A 285 -2.33 20.44 8.10
C ARG A 285 -2.73 20.96 9.48
N ARG A 286 -2.25 20.32 10.55
CA ARG A 286 -2.40 20.73 11.94
C ARG A 286 -1.02 20.76 12.62
N SER A 287 -0.75 21.80 13.40
CA SER A 287 0.43 21.82 14.28
C SER A 287 0.25 20.83 15.43
N GLU A 288 1.33 20.15 15.84
CA GLU A 288 1.35 19.42 17.12
C GLU A 288 1.07 20.43 18.24
N THR A 289 -0.17 20.51 18.70
CA THR A 289 -0.47 21.28 19.89
C THR A 289 -0.03 20.41 21.05
N THR A 290 1.04 20.79 21.73
CA THR A 290 1.46 20.21 23.01
C THR A 290 0.28 20.36 23.97
N GLY A 291 -0.52 19.31 24.12
CA GLY A 291 -1.54 19.25 25.15
C GLY A 291 -0.84 19.13 26.49
N GLU A 292 -0.85 20.22 27.25
CA GLU A 292 -0.72 20.20 28.72
C GLU A 292 -1.87 19.41 29.36
#